data_AF-A0A4P1KH56-F1
#
_entry.id   AF-A0A4P1KH56-F1
#
_cell.length_a   1.000
_cell.length_b   1.000
_cell.length_c   1.000
_cell.angle_alpha   90.00
_cell.angle_beta   90.00
_cell.angle_gamma   90.00
#
_symmetry.space_group_name_H-M   'P 1'
#
loop_
_entity.id
_entity.type
_entity.pdbx_description
1 polymer ?
#
loop_
_entity_poly.entity_id
_entity_poly.type
_entity_poly.pdbx_seq_one_letter_code
_entity_poly.pdbx_strand_id
1 'polypeptide(L)'
;MNALEVQIARYLAAKAMQRSRVTYQMVGDWVGWGHPTGRGLGPHLEVILHELADRGLPALTLILVPKGKTRPDDDAMGHIRARLGDIDVAAEQDRVFDFDWSVVPELAPRPDELPVGRQMWLTSFWGFDPADWGCIGFANEGKRNAFLRATRPGVLVAIYVTKGKGPEGMRGKLVGVLEVSHEVGPAQAFIAGDRWAKKEADPESRGKWSYAVRATRAWRVVPEDWKPIEEILPTAYASADPQYIGSDGVSVPPEEAGALLALDVYEVPVYGQSGEIDASITTLERSVSSGRAGPVATRPFWVGEPDGPRHLYIFTLEGDLSVWLGRSPAEIGDRKIIKVGFSKSPLARRDQIQWAYPQGSYVWKVFKPDDPYATGPWPCGDVARAGEDAMKARLIDDGAEKLGGEFYLTEEWSIHYAWSAGQRVAREIADRLSE
;
A
#
# COMPACT_ATOMS: atom_id res chain seq x y z
N MET A 1 -29.76 8.99 16.69
CA MET A 1 -28.36 8.56 16.45
C MET A 1 -27.35 9.54 17.05
N ASN A 2 -26.28 9.06 17.69
CA ASN A 2 -25.11 9.85 18.11
C ASN A 2 -24.11 10.07 16.95
N ALA A 3 -23.02 10.81 17.19
CA ALA A 3 -22.03 11.12 16.17
C ALA A 3 -21.39 9.88 15.51
N LEU A 4 -21.10 8.84 16.30
CA LEU A 4 -20.54 7.59 15.79
C LEU A 4 -21.55 6.84 14.90
N GLU A 5 -22.81 6.73 15.32
CA GLU A 5 -23.87 6.08 14.57
C GLU A 5 -24.15 6.79 13.24
N VAL A 6 -24.12 8.12 13.23
CA VAL A 6 -24.22 8.91 11.99
C VAL A 6 -23.06 8.61 11.05
N GLN A 7 -21.84 8.51 11.57
CA GLN A 7 -20.68 8.15 10.75
C GLN A 7 -20.85 6.73 10.18
N ILE A 8 -21.19 5.73 11.00
CA ILE A 8 -21.45 4.36 10.52
C ILE A 8 -22.50 4.38 9.40
N ALA A 9 -23.63 5.05 9.61
CA ALA A 9 -24.71 5.12 8.64
C ALA A 9 -24.27 5.79 7.33
N ARG A 10 -23.45 6.85 7.38
CA ARG A 10 -22.85 7.48 6.18
C ARG A 10 -21.95 6.54 5.41
N TYR A 11 -21.10 5.79 6.10
CA TYR A 11 -20.23 4.81 5.46
C TYR A 11 -21.04 3.72 4.76
N LEU A 12 -22.08 3.20 5.42
CA LEU A 12 -23.00 2.24 4.80
C LEU A 12 -23.71 2.85 3.58
N ALA A 13 -24.21 4.08 3.68
CA ALA A 13 -24.84 4.78 2.56
C ALA A 13 -23.89 4.97 1.37
N ALA A 14 -22.62 5.33 1.63
CA ALA A 14 -21.59 5.47 0.60
C ALA A 14 -21.35 4.15 -0.14
N LYS A 15 -21.30 3.04 0.59
CA LYS A 15 -21.09 1.71 0.03
C LYS A 15 -22.34 1.20 -0.70
N ALA A 16 -23.53 1.55 -0.21
CA ALA A 16 -24.79 1.29 -0.89
C ALA A 16 -24.87 1.98 -2.26
N MET A 17 -24.47 3.27 -2.35
CA MET A 17 -24.41 4.01 -3.62
C MET A 17 -23.39 3.40 -4.61
N GLN A 18 -22.34 2.75 -4.10
CA GLN A 18 -21.38 1.98 -4.88
C GLN A 18 -21.87 0.56 -5.22
N ARG A 19 -23.11 0.21 -4.86
CA ARG A 19 -23.70 -1.13 -4.97
C ARG A 19 -22.83 -2.23 -4.35
N SER A 20 -22.15 -1.90 -3.26
CA SER A 20 -21.18 -2.76 -2.60
C SER A 20 -21.62 -3.16 -1.20
N ARG A 21 -21.37 -4.42 -0.85
CA ARG A 21 -21.58 -4.95 0.51
C ARG A 21 -20.34 -4.71 1.35
N VAL A 22 -20.51 -4.64 2.66
CA VAL A 22 -19.42 -4.40 3.62
C VAL A 22 -19.40 -5.42 4.72
N THR A 23 -18.26 -5.57 5.39
CA THR A 23 -18.11 -6.45 6.55
C THR A 23 -18.02 -5.64 7.84
N TYR A 24 -18.32 -6.28 8.98
CA TYR A 24 -18.17 -5.68 10.31
C TYR A 24 -16.76 -5.15 10.57
N GLN A 25 -15.75 -5.85 10.05
CA GLN A 25 -14.37 -5.40 10.12
C GLN A 25 -14.15 -4.10 9.33
N MET A 26 -14.67 -4.00 8.10
CA MET A 26 -14.54 -2.80 7.28
C MET A 26 -15.22 -1.58 7.92
N VAL A 27 -16.42 -1.77 8.50
CA VAL A 27 -17.10 -0.71 9.25
C VAL A 27 -16.26 -0.31 10.46
N GLY A 28 -15.79 -1.30 11.23
CA GLY A 28 -14.97 -1.07 12.42
C GLY A 28 -13.69 -0.30 12.09
N ASP A 29 -12.95 -0.73 11.07
CA ASP A 29 -11.74 -0.07 10.60
C ASP A 29 -12.03 1.40 10.21
N TRP A 30 -13.14 1.66 9.51
CA TRP A 30 -13.49 3.00 9.05
C TRP A 30 -13.87 3.96 10.18
N VAL A 31 -14.61 3.51 11.21
CA VAL A 31 -14.91 4.35 12.39
C VAL A 31 -13.82 4.35 13.47
N GLY A 32 -12.69 3.67 13.24
CA GLY A 32 -11.65 3.51 14.26
C GLY A 32 -12.08 2.66 15.46
N TRP A 33 -12.97 1.69 15.25
CA TRP A 33 -13.42 0.74 16.26
C TRP A 33 -12.33 -0.28 16.57
N GLY A 34 -11.84 -0.31 17.81
CA GLY A 34 -10.66 -1.08 18.20
C GLY A 34 -10.81 -2.62 18.23
N HIS A 35 -11.92 -3.20 17.76
CA HIS A 35 -12.11 -4.65 17.76
C HIS A 35 -11.92 -5.25 16.35
N PRO A 36 -11.03 -6.24 16.16
CA PRO A 36 -10.62 -6.72 14.83
C PRO A 36 -11.73 -7.37 14.00
N THR A 37 -12.79 -7.84 14.65
CA THR A 37 -13.97 -8.43 13.99
C THR A 37 -15.20 -7.51 14.00
N GLY A 38 -15.07 -6.27 14.49
CA GLY A 38 -16.20 -5.36 14.69
C GLY A 38 -17.15 -5.75 15.84
N ARG A 39 -16.72 -6.63 16.75
CA ARG A 39 -17.51 -6.99 17.94
C ARG A 39 -17.84 -5.73 18.75
N GLY A 40 -19.07 -5.65 19.21
CA GLY A 40 -19.59 -4.49 19.96
C GLY A 40 -20.23 -3.41 19.09
N LEU A 41 -20.20 -3.52 17.75
CA LEU A 41 -20.94 -2.62 16.87
C LEU A 41 -22.46 -2.86 16.89
N GLY A 42 -22.91 -4.05 17.32
CA GLY A 42 -24.32 -4.47 17.33
C GLY A 42 -25.30 -3.42 17.89
N PRO A 43 -25.08 -2.90 19.13
CA PRO A 43 -25.96 -1.88 19.71
C PRO A 43 -26.06 -0.60 18.87
N HIS A 44 -24.98 -0.17 18.21
CA HIS A 44 -25.01 1.01 17.35
C HIS A 44 -25.75 0.74 16.03
N LEU A 45 -25.56 -0.45 15.46
CA LEU A 45 -26.27 -0.89 14.26
C LEU A 45 -27.78 -1.04 14.53
N GLU A 46 -28.16 -1.49 15.71
CA GLU A 46 -29.56 -1.55 16.13
C GLU A 46 -30.16 -0.14 16.19
N VAL A 47 -29.48 0.84 16.80
CA VAL A 47 -29.97 2.23 16.80
C VAL A 47 -30.15 2.78 15.38
N ILE A 48 -29.21 2.51 14.47
CA ILE A 48 -29.31 2.92 13.06
C ILE A 48 -30.51 2.26 12.38
N LEU A 49 -30.66 0.94 12.54
CA LEU A 49 -31.79 0.17 11.99
C LEU A 49 -33.12 0.74 12.47
N HIS A 50 -33.25 1.02 13.77
CA HIS A 50 -34.48 1.57 14.35
C HIS A 50 -34.82 2.94 13.77
N GLU A 51 -33.85 3.84 13.75
CA GLU A 51 -34.00 5.20 13.22
C GLU A 51 -34.40 5.20 11.73
N LEU A 52 -33.74 4.39 10.91
CA LEU A 52 -34.08 4.29 9.47
C LEU A 52 -35.49 3.73 9.28
N ALA A 53 -35.86 2.70 10.04
CA ALA A 53 -37.19 2.11 10.00
C ALA A 53 -38.28 3.10 10.43
N ASP A 54 -38.06 3.88 11.50
CA ASP A 54 -39.00 4.91 11.96
C ASP A 54 -39.23 6.00 10.90
N ARG A 55 -38.23 6.24 10.05
CA ARG A 55 -38.28 7.20 8.95
C ARG A 55 -38.78 6.61 7.63
N GLY A 56 -39.09 5.31 7.58
CA GLY A 56 -39.50 4.61 6.37
C GLY A 56 -38.38 4.46 5.32
N LEU A 57 -37.12 4.60 5.74
CA LEU A 57 -35.95 4.46 4.86
C LEU A 57 -35.54 2.98 4.73
N PRO A 58 -34.90 2.57 3.62
CA PRO A 58 -34.36 1.22 3.48
C PRO A 58 -33.35 0.87 4.57
N ALA A 59 -33.32 -0.39 4.98
CA ALA A 59 -32.48 -0.82 6.10
C ALA A 59 -31.01 -0.98 5.70
N LEU A 60 -30.22 0.09 5.83
CA LEU A 60 -28.77 0.12 5.49
C LEU A 60 -27.96 -1.01 6.11
N THR A 61 -28.34 -1.51 7.29
CA THR A 61 -27.62 -2.59 7.97
C THR A 61 -27.68 -3.92 7.22
N LEU A 62 -28.57 -4.09 6.24
CA LEU A 62 -28.68 -5.32 5.44
C LEU A 62 -27.50 -5.54 4.49
N ILE A 63 -26.76 -4.50 4.13
CA ILE A 63 -25.55 -4.64 3.29
C ILE A 63 -24.30 -4.98 4.13
N LEU A 64 -24.45 -5.06 5.45
CA LEU A 64 -23.42 -5.54 6.37
C LEU A 64 -23.49 -7.06 6.47
N VAL A 65 -22.47 -7.74 5.95
CA VAL A 65 -22.45 -9.19 5.78
C VAL A 65 -21.13 -9.79 6.27
N PRO A 66 -21.11 -11.06 6.71
CA PRO A 66 -19.87 -11.77 6.93
C PRO A 66 -19.04 -11.88 5.65
N LYS A 67 -17.71 -11.98 5.79
CA LYS A 67 -16.80 -12.12 4.65
C LYS A 67 -17.20 -13.32 3.77
N GLY A 68 -17.35 -13.09 2.46
CA GLY A 68 -17.73 -14.12 1.49
C GLY A 68 -19.21 -14.52 1.51
N LYS A 69 -20.06 -13.81 2.24
CA LYS A 69 -21.51 -14.03 2.28
C LYS A 69 -22.25 -12.89 1.59
N THR A 70 -23.47 -13.17 1.16
CA THR A 70 -24.37 -12.19 0.53
C THR A 70 -25.49 -11.72 1.46
N ARG A 71 -25.63 -12.35 2.63
CA ARG A 71 -26.65 -12.06 3.65
C ARG A 71 -26.00 -11.75 5.00
N PRO A 72 -26.65 -10.96 5.86
CA PRO A 72 -26.22 -10.77 7.24
C PRO A 72 -26.14 -12.10 8.01
N ASP A 73 -25.45 -12.11 9.15
CA ASP A 73 -25.42 -13.28 10.01
C ASP A 73 -26.78 -13.53 10.70
N ASP A 74 -26.97 -14.74 11.22
CA ASP A 74 -28.25 -15.14 11.82
C ASP A 74 -28.62 -14.29 13.04
N ASP A 75 -27.62 -13.86 13.81
CA ASP A 75 -27.80 -12.98 14.97
C ASP A 75 -28.32 -11.60 14.54
N ALA A 76 -27.68 -10.94 13.56
CA ALA A 76 -28.19 -9.66 13.04
C ALA A 76 -29.55 -9.81 12.36
N MET A 77 -29.79 -10.92 11.66
CA MET A 77 -31.10 -11.22 11.09
C MET A 77 -32.19 -11.33 12.16
N GLY A 78 -31.85 -11.80 13.37
CA GLY A 78 -32.76 -11.78 14.52
C GLY A 78 -33.22 -10.36 14.88
N HIS A 79 -32.28 -9.42 15.03
CA HIS A 79 -32.60 -8.01 15.31
C HIS A 79 -33.36 -7.33 14.16
N ILE A 80 -32.94 -7.60 12.92
CA ILE A 80 -33.59 -7.03 11.72
C ILE A 80 -35.04 -7.49 11.62
N ARG A 81 -35.31 -8.79 11.79
CA ARG A 81 -36.67 -9.33 11.75
C ARG A 81 -37.53 -8.88 12.92
N ALA A 82 -36.94 -8.73 14.11
CA ALA A 82 -37.67 -8.19 15.27
C ALA A 82 -38.21 -6.78 15.00
N ARG A 83 -37.50 -5.99 14.17
CA ARG A 83 -37.88 -4.62 13.84
C ARG A 83 -38.73 -4.49 12.58
N LEU A 84 -38.33 -5.15 11.49
CA LEU A 84 -38.95 -5.01 10.17
C LEU A 84 -39.98 -6.09 9.85
N GLY A 85 -40.10 -7.11 10.69
CA GLY A 85 -40.92 -8.28 10.43
C GLY A 85 -40.24 -9.27 9.47
N ASP A 86 -41.06 -10.11 8.84
CA ASP A 86 -40.57 -11.03 7.82
C ASP A 86 -40.35 -10.26 6.50
N ILE A 87 -39.10 -10.19 6.07
CA ILE A 87 -38.68 -9.44 4.89
C ILE A 87 -37.93 -10.34 3.91
N ASP A 88 -38.08 -10.06 2.61
CA ASP A 88 -37.19 -10.61 1.60
C ASP A 88 -35.86 -9.82 1.63
N VAL A 89 -34.83 -10.46 2.17
CA VAL A 89 -33.49 -9.88 2.33
C VAL A 89 -32.91 -9.42 0.99
N ALA A 90 -33.13 -10.17 -0.10
CA ALA A 90 -32.57 -9.82 -1.40
C ALA A 90 -33.25 -8.57 -1.96
N ALA A 91 -34.59 -8.54 -1.94
CA ALA A 91 -35.35 -7.40 -2.41
C ALA A 91 -35.07 -6.13 -1.59
N GLU A 92 -34.89 -6.26 -0.27
CA GLU A 92 -34.59 -5.11 0.58
C GLU A 92 -33.13 -4.64 0.41
N GLN A 93 -32.16 -5.53 0.17
CA GLN A 93 -30.81 -5.13 -0.25
C GLN A 93 -30.84 -4.36 -1.57
N ASP A 94 -31.62 -4.81 -2.55
CA ASP A 94 -31.76 -4.10 -3.82
C ASP A 94 -32.38 -2.71 -3.60
N ARG A 95 -33.40 -2.58 -2.75
CA ARG A 95 -33.91 -1.28 -2.32
C ARG A 95 -32.84 -0.38 -1.69
N VAL A 96 -31.96 -0.93 -0.86
CA VAL A 96 -30.85 -0.16 -0.27
C VAL A 96 -29.89 0.35 -1.35
N PHE A 97 -29.57 -0.46 -2.34
CA PHE A 97 -28.68 -0.10 -3.46
C PHE A 97 -29.32 0.87 -4.46
N ASP A 98 -30.63 0.78 -4.66
CA ASP A 98 -31.37 1.60 -5.62
C ASP A 98 -31.86 2.93 -5.02
N PHE A 99 -31.84 3.06 -3.69
CA PHE A 99 -32.24 4.29 -3.01
C PHE A 99 -31.20 5.40 -3.17
N ASP A 100 -31.67 6.60 -3.53
CA ASP A 100 -30.82 7.78 -3.63
C ASP A 100 -30.49 8.35 -2.25
N TRP A 101 -29.38 7.90 -1.67
CA TRP A 101 -28.92 8.36 -0.36
C TRP A 101 -28.51 9.85 -0.32
N SER A 102 -28.38 10.52 -1.47
CA SER A 102 -28.07 11.97 -1.50
C SER A 102 -29.22 12.84 -1.00
N VAL A 103 -30.46 12.33 -1.04
CA VAL A 103 -31.66 13.06 -0.58
C VAL A 103 -31.83 13.07 0.94
N VAL A 104 -30.95 12.37 1.68
CA VAL A 104 -30.93 12.35 3.15
C VAL A 104 -29.66 13.06 3.63
N PRO A 105 -29.64 14.40 3.75
CA PRO A 105 -28.40 15.20 3.86
C PRO A 105 -27.46 14.80 5.01
N GLU A 106 -28.02 14.32 6.11
CA GLU A 106 -27.26 13.87 7.28
C GLU A 106 -26.60 12.51 7.08
N LEU A 107 -27.09 11.67 6.15
CA LEU A 107 -26.55 10.35 5.78
C LEU A 107 -25.85 10.35 4.41
N ALA A 108 -26.09 11.39 3.59
CA ALA A 108 -25.49 11.53 2.29
C ALA A 108 -23.96 11.42 2.40
N PRO A 109 -23.31 10.56 1.60
CA PRO A 109 -21.87 10.52 1.51
C PRO A 109 -21.40 11.90 1.12
N ARG A 110 -20.53 12.49 1.93
CA ARG A 110 -19.92 13.76 1.58
C ARG A 110 -18.82 13.45 0.58
N PRO A 111 -18.96 13.83 -0.71
CA PRO A 111 -17.94 13.53 -1.72
C PRO A 111 -16.59 14.17 -1.37
N ASP A 112 -16.63 15.24 -0.58
CA ASP A 112 -15.47 15.95 -0.03
C ASP A 112 -14.82 15.20 1.14
N GLU A 113 -15.50 14.20 1.69
CA GLU A 113 -14.98 13.31 2.70
C GLU A 113 -14.51 12.02 2.01
N LEU A 114 -13.30 12.05 1.44
CA LEU A 114 -12.45 10.85 1.32
C LEU A 114 -12.54 10.05 2.64
N PRO A 115 -12.14 8.76 2.73
CA PRO A 115 -12.17 8.01 3.98
C PRO A 115 -11.56 8.72 5.21
N VAL A 116 -10.82 9.84 5.02
CA VAL A 116 -10.37 10.78 6.07
C VAL A 116 -10.60 12.28 5.75
N GLY A 117 -11.43 12.65 4.77
CA GLY A 117 -11.64 14.07 4.36
C GLY A 117 -10.39 14.80 3.84
N ARG A 118 -9.42 14.02 3.36
CA ARG A 118 -8.15 14.53 2.86
C ARG A 118 -8.30 15.00 1.42
N GLN A 119 -7.49 15.96 1.02
CA GLN A 119 -7.39 16.32 -0.40
C GLN A 119 -6.36 15.42 -1.07
N MET A 120 -6.52 15.23 -2.37
CA MET A 120 -5.53 14.56 -3.21
C MET A 120 -4.95 15.53 -4.23
N TRP A 121 -3.64 15.47 -4.40
CA TRP A 121 -2.89 16.31 -5.31
C TRP A 121 -1.98 15.45 -6.17
N LEU A 122 -1.70 15.85 -7.39
CA LEU A 122 -0.79 15.17 -8.31
C LEU A 122 0.38 16.09 -8.61
N THR A 123 1.60 15.54 -8.52
CA THR A 123 2.82 16.22 -9.01
C THR A 123 3.83 15.22 -9.56
N SER A 124 4.91 15.72 -10.16
CA SER A 124 5.91 14.92 -10.87
C SER A 124 7.30 15.09 -10.29
N PHE A 125 8.01 13.99 -10.01
CA PHE A 125 9.41 14.00 -9.56
C PHE A 125 10.34 13.32 -10.58
N TRP A 126 11.66 13.48 -10.40
CA TRP A 126 12.69 12.72 -11.15
C TRP A 126 13.02 11.36 -10.50
N GLY A 127 12.28 10.96 -9.47
CA GLY A 127 12.44 9.72 -8.72
C GLY A 127 11.63 9.78 -7.43
N PHE A 128 11.53 8.67 -6.71
CA PHE A 128 10.77 8.60 -5.46
C PHE A 128 11.57 7.90 -4.35
N ASP A 129 12.26 8.73 -3.57
CA ASP A 129 13.12 8.28 -2.47
C ASP A 129 12.91 9.16 -1.22
N PRO A 130 11.77 9.00 -0.52
CA PRO A 130 11.40 9.85 0.60
C PRO A 130 12.34 9.72 1.81
N ALA A 131 13.09 8.62 1.93
CA ALA A 131 14.02 8.38 3.02
C ALA A 131 15.17 9.40 3.03
N ASP A 132 15.62 9.82 1.85
CA ASP A 132 16.64 10.84 1.65
C ASP A 132 16.06 12.18 1.18
N TRP A 133 14.80 12.20 0.72
CA TRP A 133 14.10 13.37 0.18
C TRP A 133 12.72 13.55 0.81
N GLY A 134 12.67 14.05 2.05
CA GLY A 134 11.46 14.10 2.87
C GLY A 134 10.56 15.33 2.63
N CYS A 135 10.47 15.84 1.40
CA CYS A 135 9.67 17.04 1.11
C CYS A 135 9.20 17.14 -0.35
N ILE A 136 8.22 18.02 -0.58
CA ILE A 136 7.91 18.56 -1.91
C ILE A 136 8.64 19.89 -2.08
N GLY A 137 9.41 20.01 -3.15
CA GLY A 137 10.20 21.20 -3.47
C GLY A 137 9.58 22.04 -4.59
N PHE A 138 9.71 23.35 -4.49
CA PHE A 138 9.11 24.35 -5.37
C PHE A 138 10.18 25.33 -5.88
N ALA A 139 10.05 25.74 -7.14
CA ALA A 139 11.01 26.64 -7.78
C ALA A 139 11.07 28.03 -7.12
N ASN A 140 9.97 28.50 -6.54
CA ASN A 140 9.89 29.76 -5.82
C ASN A 140 8.80 29.73 -4.72
N GLU A 141 8.84 30.71 -3.81
CA GLU A 141 7.85 30.82 -2.73
C GLU A 141 6.42 31.02 -3.23
N GLY A 142 6.24 31.74 -4.35
CA GLY A 142 4.92 31.99 -4.93
C GLY A 142 4.18 30.69 -5.23
N LYS A 143 4.89 29.73 -5.85
CA LYS A 143 4.37 28.38 -6.16
C LYS A 143 4.09 27.56 -4.90
N ARG A 144 5.03 27.55 -3.94
CA ARG A 144 4.82 26.91 -2.62
C ARG A 144 3.57 27.46 -1.94
N ASN A 145 3.43 28.78 -1.89
CA ASN A 145 2.31 29.44 -1.24
C ASN A 145 0.99 29.21 -1.98
N ALA A 146 1.01 29.04 -3.31
CA ALA A 146 -0.16 28.64 -4.08
C ALA A 146 -0.62 27.22 -3.70
N PHE A 147 0.31 26.27 -3.63
CA PHE A 147 0.03 24.91 -3.14
C PHE A 147 -0.59 24.95 -1.73
N LEU A 148 0.00 25.69 -0.80
CA LEU A 148 -0.50 25.79 0.59
C LEU A 148 -1.90 26.43 0.69
N ARG A 149 -2.28 27.32 -0.24
CA ARG A 149 -3.63 27.90 -0.30
C ARG A 149 -4.66 26.94 -0.91
N ALA A 150 -4.22 26.08 -1.83
CA ALA A 150 -5.09 25.12 -2.51
C ALA A 150 -5.32 23.84 -1.69
N THR A 151 -4.41 23.54 -0.76
CA THR A 151 -4.40 22.29 0.02
C THR A 151 -4.58 22.52 1.51
N ARG A 152 -4.66 21.43 2.28
CA ARG A 152 -4.74 21.42 3.76
C ARG A 152 -3.69 20.45 4.33
N PRO A 153 -3.23 20.67 5.57
CA PRO A 153 -2.35 19.72 6.24
C PRO A 153 -2.93 18.30 6.21
N GLY A 154 -2.09 17.31 5.88
CA GLY A 154 -2.49 15.93 5.67
C GLY A 154 -2.98 15.61 4.25
N VAL A 155 -2.85 16.55 3.30
CA VAL A 155 -3.05 16.29 1.87
C VAL A 155 -2.18 15.12 1.42
N LEU A 156 -2.78 14.24 0.62
CA LEU A 156 -2.09 13.14 -0.04
C LEU A 156 -1.63 13.60 -1.42
N VAL A 157 -0.34 13.49 -1.70
CA VAL A 157 0.24 13.91 -2.97
C VAL A 157 0.73 12.68 -3.72
N ALA A 158 0.01 12.33 -4.79
CA ALA A 158 0.39 11.32 -5.76
C ALA A 158 1.62 11.77 -6.54
N ILE A 159 2.65 10.93 -6.58
CA ILE A 159 3.93 11.20 -7.25
C ILE A 159 4.09 10.26 -8.42
N TYR A 160 4.09 10.82 -9.64
CA TYR A 160 4.55 10.11 -10.82
C TYR A 160 5.96 10.55 -11.21
N VAL A 161 6.72 9.66 -11.84
CA VAL A 161 8.04 10.03 -12.35
C VAL A 161 7.92 10.58 -13.76
N THR A 162 8.57 11.72 -14.02
CA THR A 162 8.58 12.35 -15.34
C THR A 162 9.02 11.39 -16.45
N LYS A 163 8.43 11.48 -17.64
CA LYS A 163 8.79 10.58 -18.76
C LYS A 163 10.22 10.77 -19.27
N GLY A 164 10.76 11.98 -19.17
CA GLY A 164 12.09 12.31 -19.69
C GLY A 164 13.26 12.15 -18.71
N LYS A 165 12.99 11.99 -17.41
CA LYS A 165 14.02 11.96 -16.35
C LYS A 165 13.67 10.96 -15.25
N GLY A 166 14.71 10.42 -14.62
CA GLY A 166 14.59 9.44 -13.54
C GLY A 166 14.86 8.00 -13.97
N PRO A 167 14.73 7.05 -13.03
CA PRO A 167 14.96 5.63 -13.28
C PRO A 167 14.01 5.10 -14.36
N GLU A 168 14.55 4.37 -15.34
CA GLU A 168 13.82 3.93 -16.54
C GLU A 168 12.51 3.20 -16.23
N GLY A 169 12.53 2.25 -15.29
CA GLY A 169 11.34 1.49 -14.90
C GLY A 169 10.21 2.31 -14.25
N MET A 170 10.51 3.50 -13.75
CA MET A 170 9.56 4.40 -13.09
C MET A 170 8.94 5.43 -14.04
N ARG A 171 9.60 5.73 -15.17
CA ARG A 171 9.23 6.86 -16.04
C ARG A 171 7.78 6.78 -16.52
N GLY A 172 7.05 7.87 -16.32
CA GLY A 172 5.62 7.99 -16.68
C GLY A 172 4.67 7.24 -15.75
N LYS A 173 5.17 6.55 -14.72
CA LYS A 173 4.35 5.74 -13.83
C LYS A 173 4.13 6.44 -12.50
N LEU A 174 2.99 6.13 -11.87
CA LEU A 174 2.71 6.50 -10.49
C LEU A 174 3.49 5.55 -9.56
N VAL A 175 4.37 6.10 -8.73
CA VAL A 175 5.33 5.28 -7.94
C VAL A 175 5.17 5.43 -6.44
N GLY A 176 4.44 6.45 -5.98
CA GLY A 176 4.26 6.68 -4.55
C GLY A 176 3.30 7.80 -4.23
N VAL A 177 3.03 7.94 -2.93
CA VAL A 177 2.16 8.97 -2.35
C VAL A 177 2.87 9.56 -1.13
N LEU A 178 2.80 10.88 -0.96
CA LEU A 178 3.29 11.59 0.22
C LEU A 178 2.12 12.15 1.03
N GLU A 179 2.19 12.05 2.36
CA GLU A 179 1.39 12.90 3.26
C GLU A 179 2.20 14.15 3.62
N VAL A 180 1.58 15.34 3.61
CA VAL A 180 2.31 16.62 3.72
C VAL A 180 1.75 17.49 4.84
N SER A 181 2.61 18.04 5.72
CA SER A 181 2.20 18.74 6.96
C SER A 181 1.91 20.24 6.84
N HIS A 182 2.25 20.88 5.70
CA HIS A 182 2.32 22.34 5.54
C HIS A 182 3.43 23.03 6.35
N GLU A 183 4.32 22.28 7.01
CA GLU A 183 5.54 22.85 7.59
C GLU A 183 6.48 23.28 6.46
N VAL A 184 6.77 24.58 6.38
CA VAL A 184 7.60 25.17 5.32
C VAL A 184 9.04 25.36 5.76
N GLY A 185 9.97 25.27 4.82
CA GLY A 185 11.38 25.51 5.07
C GLY A 185 12.21 25.49 3.80
N PRO A 186 13.53 25.76 3.90
CA PRO A 186 14.45 25.48 2.81
C PRO A 186 14.50 23.96 2.58
N ALA A 187 14.55 23.53 1.32
CA ALA A 187 14.60 22.11 0.96
C ALA A 187 15.76 21.36 1.65
N GLN A 188 16.90 22.05 1.87
CA GLN A 188 18.05 21.51 2.61
C GLN A 188 17.69 21.01 4.02
N ALA A 189 16.69 21.60 4.68
CA ALA A 189 16.28 21.17 6.02
C ALA A 189 15.53 19.83 6.03
N PHE A 190 15.00 19.42 4.87
CA PHE A 190 14.16 18.22 4.71
C PHE A 190 14.76 17.17 3.77
N ILE A 191 16.02 17.34 3.37
CA ILE A 191 16.75 16.42 2.50
C ILE A 191 18.01 15.97 3.25
N ALA A 192 18.36 14.69 3.14
CA ALA A 192 19.59 14.15 3.71
C ALA A 192 20.82 14.92 3.19
N GLY A 193 21.78 15.19 4.07
CA GLY A 193 22.91 16.08 3.75
C GLY A 193 23.74 15.63 2.55
N ASP A 194 23.95 14.32 2.38
CA ASP A 194 24.66 13.75 1.25
C ASP A 194 23.82 13.85 -0.05
N ARG A 195 22.50 13.64 0.04
CA ARG A 195 21.56 13.80 -1.07
C ARG A 195 21.46 15.24 -1.52
N TRP A 196 21.46 16.19 -0.58
CA TRP A 196 21.53 17.62 -0.86
C TRP A 196 22.84 17.99 -1.56
N ALA A 197 23.98 17.48 -1.07
CA ALA A 197 25.28 17.71 -1.71
C ALA A 197 25.33 17.17 -3.14
N LYS A 198 24.79 15.96 -3.39
CA LYS A 198 24.65 15.38 -4.74
C LYS A 198 23.79 16.27 -5.65
N LYS A 199 22.64 16.74 -5.17
CA LYS A 199 21.76 17.66 -5.90
C LYS A 199 22.47 18.96 -6.29
N GLU A 200 23.25 19.55 -5.37
CA GLU A 200 23.96 20.81 -5.59
C GLU A 200 25.24 20.66 -6.44
N ALA A 201 25.73 19.42 -6.62
CA ALA A 201 26.81 19.10 -7.54
C ALA A 201 26.32 18.90 -8.99
N ASP A 202 25.08 18.45 -9.17
CA ASP A 202 24.48 18.23 -10.50
C ASP A 202 24.03 19.55 -11.15
N PRO A 203 24.60 19.93 -12.32
CA PRO A 203 24.21 21.14 -13.04
C PRO A 203 22.71 21.23 -13.39
N GLU A 204 22.04 20.09 -13.56
CA GLU A 204 20.63 20.06 -13.94
C GLU A 204 19.69 20.33 -12.76
N SER A 205 20.10 20.10 -11.52
CA SER A 205 19.29 20.28 -10.31
C SER A 205 19.79 21.36 -9.35
N ARG A 206 21.03 21.83 -9.52
CA ARG A 206 21.65 22.87 -8.68
C ARG A 206 20.75 24.09 -8.58
N GLY A 207 20.49 24.53 -7.34
CA GLY A 207 19.66 25.70 -7.04
C GLY A 207 18.17 25.57 -7.36
N LYS A 208 17.71 24.43 -7.88
CA LYS A 208 16.28 24.17 -8.12
C LYS A 208 15.58 23.71 -6.86
N TRP A 209 14.28 23.98 -6.80
CA TRP A 209 13.36 23.48 -5.77
C TRP A 209 13.75 23.83 -4.33
N SER A 210 14.35 25.02 -4.12
CA SER A 210 14.90 25.43 -2.82
C SER A 210 13.85 25.69 -1.75
N TYR A 211 12.59 25.91 -2.13
CA TYR A 211 11.49 26.16 -1.20
C TYR A 211 10.69 24.88 -1.02
N ALA A 212 10.50 24.42 0.21
CA ALA A 212 9.92 23.11 0.44
C ALA A 212 8.79 23.11 1.46
N VAL A 213 7.97 22.07 1.37
CA VAL A 213 6.98 21.67 2.36
C VAL A 213 7.29 20.25 2.81
N ARG A 214 7.37 20.04 4.12
CA ARG A 214 7.77 18.77 4.73
C ARG A 214 6.73 17.67 4.48
N ALA A 215 7.21 16.48 4.13
CA ALA A 215 6.41 15.25 4.14
C ALA A 215 6.43 14.62 5.54
N THR A 216 5.29 14.08 5.98
CA THR A 216 5.13 13.42 7.29
C THR A 216 5.14 11.91 7.19
N ARG A 217 4.61 11.38 6.09
CA ARG A 217 4.54 9.95 5.77
C ARG A 217 4.71 9.78 4.28
N ALA A 218 5.15 8.60 3.88
CA ALA A 218 5.28 8.26 2.48
C ALA A 218 4.94 6.80 2.26
N TRP A 219 4.28 6.53 1.14
CA TRP A 219 3.95 5.20 0.69
C TRP A 219 4.52 4.98 -0.68
N ARG A 220 5.16 3.83 -0.88
CA ARG A 220 5.61 3.40 -2.20
C ARG A 220 4.57 2.45 -2.77
N VAL A 221 4.17 2.69 -4.02
CA VAL A 221 3.36 1.72 -4.77
C VAL A 221 4.22 0.51 -5.02
N VAL A 222 3.67 -0.67 -4.79
CA VAL A 222 4.34 -1.94 -5.09
C VAL A 222 4.88 -1.89 -6.53
N PRO A 223 6.19 -2.08 -6.76
CA PRO A 223 6.80 -1.92 -8.08
C PRO A 223 6.13 -2.73 -9.18
N GLU A 224 5.73 -3.95 -8.84
CA GLU A 224 5.03 -4.89 -9.72
C GLU A 224 3.65 -4.36 -10.16
N ASP A 225 3.06 -3.43 -9.39
CA ASP A 225 1.78 -2.77 -9.67
C ASP A 225 1.95 -1.35 -10.28
N TRP A 226 3.18 -0.94 -10.63
CA TRP A 226 3.39 0.37 -11.25
C TRP A 226 2.69 0.48 -12.60
N LYS A 227 1.76 1.42 -12.69
CA LYS A 227 0.98 1.71 -13.89
C LYS A 227 1.28 3.11 -14.43
N PRO A 228 1.13 3.31 -15.76
CA PRO A 228 1.18 4.65 -16.36
C PRO A 228 0.20 5.60 -15.65
N ILE A 229 0.62 6.85 -15.46
CA ILE A 229 -0.22 7.85 -14.79
C ILE A 229 -1.54 8.10 -15.52
N GLU A 230 -1.53 7.98 -16.84
CA GLU A 230 -2.71 8.11 -17.70
C GLU A 230 -3.77 7.01 -17.46
N GLU A 231 -3.37 5.87 -16.90
CA GLU A 231 -4.30 4.78 -16.58
C GLU A 231 -4.96 5.00 -15.22
N ILE A 232 -4.23 5.56 -14.25
CA ILE A 232 -4.72 5.75 -12.88
C ILE A 232 -5.50 7.06 -12.73
N LEU A 233 -4.93 8.16 -13.23
CA LEU A 233 -5.46 9.53 -13.06
C LEU A 233 -5.58 10.25 -14.43
N PRO A 234 -6.37 9.72 -15.37
CA PRO A 234 -6.45 10.27 -16.73
C PRO A 234 -6.89 11.74 -16.77
N THR A 235 -7.87 12.12 -15.95
CA THR A 235 -8.46 13.46 -15.89
C THR A 235 -7.49 14.44 -15.25
N ALA A 236 -6.93 14.10 -14.08
CA ALA A 236 -5.97 14.96 -13.40
C ALA A 236 -4.69 15.16 -14.24
N TYR A 237 -4.22 14.11 -14.92
CA TYR A 237 -3.04 14.23 -15.76
C TYR A 237 -3.31 15.01 -17.06
N ALA A 238 -4.50 14.86 -17.67
CA ALA A 238 -4.88 15.61 -18.85
C ALA A 238 -5.26 17.07 -18.56
N SER A 239 -5.47 17.47 -17.30
CA SER A 239 -5.93 18.82 -16.96
C SER A 239 -4.87 19.90 -17.17
N ALA A 240 -3.60 19.54 -17.30
CA ALA A 240 -2.50 20.49 -17.48
C ALA A 240 -1.31 19.88 -18.21
N ASP A 241 -0.43 20.73 -18.74
CA ASP A 241 0.85 20.29 -19.31
C ASP A 241 1.74 19.64 -18.24
N PRO A 242 2.52 18.58 -18.56
CA PRO A 242 3.40 17.92 -17.60
C PRO A 242 4.38 18.86 -16.88
N GLN A 243 4.83 19.95 -17.51
CA GLN A 243 5.68 20.95 -16.84
C GLN A 243 4.92 21.67 -15.73
N TYR A 244 3.64 21.99 -15.96
CA TYR A 244 2.78 22.65 -14.98
C TYR A 244 2.48 21.71 -13.80
N ILE A 245 2.16 20.44 -14.08
CA ILE A 245 1.95 19.42 -13.04
C ILE A 245 3.23 19.25 -12.20
N GLY A 246 4.40 19.26 -12.82
CA GLY A 246 5.67 19.18 -12.11
C GLY A 246 6.02 20.42 -11.29
N SER A 247 5.54 21.60 -11.67
CA SER A 247 5.93 22.85 -11.00
C SER A 247 4.94 23.35 -9.95
N ASP A 248 3.65 23.13 -10.17
CA ASP A 248 2.55 23.62 -9.34
C ASP A 248 1.69 22.47 -8.80
N GLY A 249 1.66 21.35 -9.54
CA GLY A 249 0.76 20.24 -9.26
C GLY A 249 -0.69 20.59 -9.55
N VAL A 250 -1.56 19.58 -9.49
CA VAL A 250 -2.98 19.72 -9.80
C VAL A 250 -3.83 18.92 -8.81
N SER A 251 -5.06 19.36 -8.59
CA SER A 251 -6.01 18.60 -7.76
C SER A 251 -6.39 17.30 -8.47
N VAL A 252 -6.39 16.20 -7.73
CA VAL A 252 -6.99 14.96 -8.19
C VAL A 252 -8.48 15.03 -7.91
N PRO A 253 -9.35 14.79 -8.90
CA PRO A 253 -10.78 14.90 -8.69
C PRO A 253 -11.32 13.67 -7.92
N PRO A 254 -12.44 13.81 -7.18
CA PRO A 254 -12.94 12.75 -6.30
C PRO A 254 -13.23 11.42 -7.02
N GLU A 255 -13.65 11.47 -8.28
CA GLU A 255 -13.91 10.29 -9.10
C GLU A 255 -12.66 9.44 -9.37
N GLU A 256 -11.46 10.05 -9.39
CA GLU A 256 -10.19 9.35 -9.60
C GLU A 256 -9.48 9.00 -8.28
N ALA A 257 -9.87 9.65 -7.18
CA ALA A 257 -9.31 9.40 -5.86
C ALA A 257 -9.48 7.93 -5.42
N GLY A 258 -10.58 7.28 -5.81
CA GLY A 258 -10.82 5.86 -5.52
C GLY A 258 -9.76 4.94 -6.14
N ALA A 259 -9.30 5.23 -7.36
CA ALA A 259 -8.25 4.46 -8.02
C ALA A 259 -6.92 4.58 -7.27
N LEU A 260 -6.58 5.77 -6.78
CA LEU A 260 -5.39 5.98 -5.95
C LEU A 260 -5.46 5.23 -4.62
N LEU A 261 -6.62 5.28 -3.95
CA LEU A 261 -6.85 4.62 -2.66
C LEU A 261 -6.81 3.09 -2.74
N ALA A 262 -7.15 2.54 -3.90
CA ALA A 262 -7.13 1.10 -4.16
C ALA A 262 -5.72 0.54 -4.42
N LEU A 263 -4.70 1.39 -4.61
CA LEU A 263 -3.34 0.93 -4.88
C LEU A 263 -2.75 0.16 -3.71
N ASP A 264 -2.08 -0.94 -4.04
CA ASP A 264 -1.25 -1.66 -3.10
C ASP A 264 0.04 -0.90 -2.83
N VAL A 265 0.24 -0.57 -1.55
CA VAL A 265 1.35 0.25 -1.09
C VAL A 265 1.95 -0.32 0.18
N TYR A 266 3.15 0.14 0.51
CA TYR A 266 3.76 -0.05 1.82
C TYR A 266 4.37 1.27 2.30
N GLU A 267 4.31 1.53 3.60
CA GLU A 267 4.89 2.74 4.17
C GLU A 267 6.43 2.65 4.11
N VAL A 268 7.05 3.74 3.69
CA VAL A 268 8.52 3.89 3.55
C VAL A 268 9.00 5.02 4.47
N PRO A 269 10.26 4.98 4.93
CA PRO A 269 10.80 6.06 5.74
C PRO A 269 10.76 7.41 5.02
N VAL A 270 10.50 8.46 5.80
CA VAL A 270 10.65 9.85 5.36
C VAL A 270 11.83 10.48 6.10
N TYR A 271 12.67 11.23 5.39
CA TYR A 271 13.78 11.94 6.03
C TYR A 271 13.29 12.84 7.17
N GLY A 272 13.91 12.70 8.34
CA GLY A 272 13.52 13.46 9.53
C GLY A 272 12.24 12.98 10.23
N GLN A 273 11.69 11.82 9.86
CA GLN A 273 10.66 11.12 10.63
C GLN A 273 11.30 10.31 11.77
N SER A 274 10.66 10.29 12.95
CA SER A 274 11.12 9.57 14.14
C SER A 274 10.18 8.46 14.63
N GLY A 275 9.13 8.14 13.88
CA GLY A 275 8.13 7.14 14.28
C GLY A 275 8.26 5.82 13.53
N GLU A 276 7.79 4.74 14.16
CA GLU A 276 7.71 3.39 13.58
C GLU A 276 6.93 3.37 12.26
N ILE A 277 7.42 2.54 11.33
CA ILE A 277 6.89 2.41 9.97
C ILE A 277 6.25 1.04 9.84
N ASP A 278 4.99 1.00 9.42
CA ASP A 278 4.34 -0.25 9.04
C ASP A 278 4.69 -0.57 7.59
N ALA A 279 5.68 -1.43 7.40
CA ALA A 279 6.13 -1.86 6.08
C ALA A 279 5.23 -2.95 5.45
N SER A 280 4.08 -3.28 6.06
CA SER A 280 3.14 -4.25 5.48
C SER A 280 2.51 -3.71 4.19
N ILE A 281 2.30 -4.62 3.22
CA ILE A 281 1.64 -4.27 1.97
C ILE A 281 0.13 -4.27 2.20
N THR A 282 -0.51 -3.15 1.91
CA THR A 282 -1.95 -2.96 2.03
C THR A 282 -2.43 -1.93 1.02
N THR A 283 -3.74 -1.81 0.81
CA THR A 283 -4.32 -0.69 0.05
C THR A 283 -3.99 0.66 0.72
N LEU A 284 -3.76 1.71 -0.07
CA LEU A 284 -3.52 3.06 0.43
C LEU A 284 -4.67 3.54 1.34
N GLU A 285 -5.92 3.23 1.02
CA GLU A 285 -7.10 3.52 1.85
C GLU A 285 -6.89 3.10 3.31
N ARG A 286 -6.49 1.85 3.50
CA ARG A 286 -6.28 1.24 4.81
C ARG A 286 -5.06 1.82 5.53
N SER A 287 -3.95 2.04 4.82
CA SER A 287 -2.73 2.57 5.42
C SER A 287 -2.85 4.03 5.88
N VAL A 288 -3.68 4.81 5.17
CA VAL A 288 -3.96 6.21 5.53
C VAL A 288 -4.97 6.28 6.69
N SER A 289 -5.95 5.37 6.73
CA SER A 289 -7.01 5.35 7.75
C SER A 289 -6.55 4.80 9.10
N SER A 290 -5.46 4.02 9.15
CA SER A 290 -4.84 3.60 10.40
C SER A 290 -4.14 4.78 11.10
N GLY A 291 -4.92 5.67 11.71
CA GLY A 291 -4.42 6.65 12.67
C GLY A 291 -3.71 5.91 13.81
N ARG A 292 -2.50 6.34 14.17
CA ARG A 292 -1.68 5.70 15.22
C ARG A 292 -2.43 5.62 16.55
N ALA A 293 -3.06 4.48 16.75
CA ALA A 293 -3.22 3.72 17.98
C ALA A 293 -3.48 2.27 17.56
N GLY A 294 -2.48 1.62 16.97
CA GLY A 294 -2.50 0.17 16.90
C GLY A 294 -2.56 -0.35 18.34
N PRO A 295 -3.50 -1.25 18.69
CA PRO A 295 -3.53 -1.80 20.03
C PRO A 295 -2.16 -2.38 20.33
N VAL A 296 -1.59 -2.02 21.49
CA VAL A 296 -0.40 -2.69 22.03
C VAL A 296 -0.71 -4.18 21.98
N ALA A 297 0.09 -4.93 21.21
CA ALA A 297 -0.12 -6.36 21.00
C ALA A 297 -0.04 -7.08 22.36
N THR A 298 -1.18 -7.28 23.01
CA THR A 298 -1.30 -8.01 24.27
C THR A 298 -1.23 -9.52 24.06
N ARG A 299 -1.21 -9.96 22.80
CA ARG A 299 -0.99 -11.35 22.33
C ARG A 299 -0.24 -11.32 21.00
N PRO A 300 0.51 -12.38 20.63
CA PRO A 300 1.04 -12.51 19.28
C PRO A 300 -0.14 -12.49 18.29
N PHE A 301 -0.26 -11.42 17.53
CA PHE A 301 -1.25 -11.34 16.46
C PHE A 301 -0.63 -11.92 15.20
N TRP A 302 -1.34 -12.86 14.59
CA TRP A 302 -0.97 -13.41 13.31
C TRP A 302 -1.45 -12.45 12.22
N VAL A 303 -0.52 -11.75 11.57
CA VAL A 303 -0.80 -11.12 10.27
C VAL A 303 -0.71 -12.21 9.23
N GLY A 304 -1.81 -12.91 9.01
CA GLY A 304 -1.96 -13.70 7.79
C GLY A 304 -1.95 -12.72 6.62
N GLU A 305 -0.86 -12.65 5.89
CA GLU A 305 -0.82 -11.95 4.62
C GLU A 305 -1.92 -12.59 3.74
N PRO A 306 -2.86 -11.82 3.16
CA PRO A 306 -3.96 -12.40 2.40
C PRO A 306 -3.41 -13.35 1.33
N ASP A 307 -4.01 -14.53 1.24
CA ASP A 307 -3.69 -15.48 0.17
C ASP A 307 -4.05 -14.82 -1.16
N GLY A 308 -3.08 -14.76 -2.05
CA GLY A 308 -3.11 -13.95 -3.24
C GLY A 308 -1.81 -14.09 -4.03
N PRO A 309 -1.68 -13.42 -5.18
CA PRO A 309 -0.58 -13.69 -6.08
C PRO A 309 0.80 -13.43 -5.44
N ARG A 310 1.75 -14.34 -5.64
CA ARG A 310 3.09 -14.30 -5.05
C ARG A 310 4.19 -14.55 -6.08
N HIS A 311 5.28 -13.81 -5.99
CA HIS A 311 6.48 -14.06 -6.77
C HIS A 311 7.48 -14.89 -5.96
N LEU A 312 8.12 -15.85 -6.61
CA LEU A 312 9.35 -16.45 -6.11
C LEU A 312 10.49 -15.43 -6.26
N TYR A 313 11.46 -15.47 -5.35
CA TYR A 313 12.67 -14.68 -5.49
C TYR A 313 13.91 -15.40 -4.98
N ILE A 314 15.06 -14.94 -5.47
CA ILE A 314 16.37 -15.18 -4.86
C ILE A 314 17.07 -13.84 -4.73
N PHE A 315 17.49 -13.50 -3.52
CA PHE A 315 18.35 -12.34 -3.26
C PHE A 315 19.79 -12.77 -3.05
N THR A 316 20.73 -11.92 -3.44
CA THR A 316 22.16 -12.06 -3.17
C THR A 316 22.64 -10.89 -2.33
N LEU A 317 23.48 -11.16 -1.32
CA LEU A 317 24.18 -10.13 -0.58
C LEU A 317 25.47 -9.76 -1.31
N GLU A 318 25.66 -8.49 -1.62
CA GLU A 318 26.93 -7.93 -2.09
C GLU A 318 27.69 -7.28 -0.94
N GLY A 319 29.03 -7.27 -1.02
CA GLY A 319 29.94 -6.75 0.00
C GLY A 319 31.09 -7.72 0.26
N ASP A 320 31.91 -7.45 1.27
CA ASP A 320 32.99 -8.35 1.69
C ASP A 320 32.43 -9.51 2.53
N LEU A 321 32.05 -10.60 1.85
CA LEU A 321 31.45 -11.78 2.49
C LEU A 321 32.40 -12.47 3.48
N SER A 322 33.72 -12.31 3.29
CA SER A 322 34.72 -12.88 4.20
C SER A 322 34.68 -12.17 5.56
N VAL A 323 34.60 -10.84 5.55
CA VAL A 323 34.41 -10.03 6.76
C VAL A 323 33.04 -10.30 7.38
N TRP A 324 31.99 -10.39 6.57
CA TRP A 324 30.62 -10.66 7.06
C TRP A 324 30.53 -11.97 7.85
N LEU A 325 31.12 -13.04 7.34
CA LEU A 325 31.09 -14.36 7.97
C LEU A 325 32.21 -14.57 9.00
N GLY A 326 33.16 -13.62 9.12
CA GLY A 326 34.35 -13.78 9.95
C GLY A 326 35.26 -14.92 9.49
N ARG A 327 35.34 -15.15 8.18
CA ARG A 327 36.12 -16.23 7.54
C ARG A 327 37.18 -15.66 6.62
N SER A 328 38.20 -16.46 6.29
CA SER A 328 39.19 -16.05 5.30
C SER A 328 38.59 -16.03 3.88
N PRO A 329 39.09 -15.16 2.97
CA PRO A 329 38.67 -15.17 1.57
C PRO A 329 38.84 -16.55 0.90
N ALA A 330 39.87 -17.30 1.29
CA ALA A 330 40.13 -18.64 0.76
C ALA A 330 39.05 -19.65 1.15
N GLU A 331 38.47 -19.51 2.36
CA GLU A 331 37.34 -20.33 2.79
C GLU A 331 36.06 -19.96 2.03
N ILE A 332 35.80 -18.69 1.75
CA ILE A 332 34.60 -18.26 1.01
C ILE A 332 34.69 -18.67 -0.47
N GLY A 333 35.84 -18.42 -1.12
CA GLY A 333 36.02 -18.61 -2.55
C GLY A 333 35.06 -17.73 -3.36
N ASP A 334 34.53 -18.27 -4.45
CA ASP A 334 33.57 -17.58 -5.34
C ASP A 334 32.10 -17.77 -4.92
N ARG A 335 31.86 -18.23 -3.68
CA ARG A 335 30.51 -18.47 -3.17
C ARG A 335 29.80 -17.17 -2.82
N LYS A 336 28.48 -17.16 -2.96
CA LYS A 336 27.59 -16.04 -2.66
C LYS A 336 26.68 -16.38 -1.48
N ILE A 337 26.40 -15.38 -0.65
CA ILE A 337 25.33 -15.47 0.35
C ILE A 337 24.01 -15.14 -0.35
N ILE A 338 23.07 -16.07 -0.28
CA ILE A 338 21.74 -15.92 -0.85
C ILE A 338 20.63 -16.06 0.18
N LYS A 339 19.48 -15.48 -0.15
CA LYS A 339 18.20 -15.75 0.48
C LYS A 339 17.19 -16.17 -0.58
N VAL A 340 16.55 -17.31 -0.40
CA VAL A 340 15.43 -17.74 -1.24
C VAL A 340 14.10 -17.48 -0.52
N GLY A 341 13.03 -17.25 -1.27
CA GLY A 341 11.70 -17.10 -0.69
C GLY A 341 10.60 -16.77 -1.69
N PHE A 342 9.43 -16.42 -1.17
CA PHE A 342 8.36 -15.81 -1.95
C PHE A 342 7.74 -14.60 -1.22
N SER A 343 7.18 -13.67 -1.98
CA SER A 343 6.46 -12.51 -1.45
C SER A 343 5.51 -11.94 -2.51
N LYS A 344 4.59 -11.06 -2.08
CA LYS A 344 3.79 -10.25 -3.02
C LYS A 344 4.66 -9.32 -3.88
N SER A 345 5.73 -8.78 -3.29
CA SER A 345 6.71 -7.93 -3.99
C SER A 345 8.14 -8.30 -3.57
N PRO A 346 8.92 -8.97 -4.42
CA PRO A 346 10.33 -9.24 -4.18
C PRO A 346 11.13 -7.96 -3.92
N LEU A 347 10.83 -6.88 -4.64
CA LEU A 347 11.54 -5.61 -4.48
C LEU A 347 11.26 -4.97 -3.12
N ALA A 348 9.99 -4.92 -2.69
CA ALA A 348 9.63 -4.42 -1.36
C ALA A 348 10.24 -5.30 -0.26
N ARG A 349 10.21 -6.63 -0.44
CA ARG A 349 10.78 -7.58 0.53
C ARG A 349 12.30 -7.41 0.66
N ARG A 350 13.01 -7.16 -0.44
CA ARG A 350 14.44 -6.83 -0.42
C ARG A 350 14.70 -5.51 0.29
N ASP A 351 13.88 -4.47 0.08
CA ASP A 351 14.01 -3.20 0.80
C ASP A 351 13.82 -3.38 2.31
N GLN A 352 12.78 -4.12 2.73
CA GLN A 352 12.52 -4.43 4.14
C GLN A 352 13.72 -5.11 4.81
N ILE A 353 14.36 -6.07 4.12
CA ILE A 353 15.57 -6.73 4.63
C ILE A 353 16.72 -5.74 4.67
N GLN A 354 16.92 -4.93 3.62
CA GLN A 354 17.98 -3.92 3.58
C GLN A 354 17.87 -2.91 4.72
N TRP A 355 16.66 -2.50 5.09
CA TRP A 355 16.41 -1.53 6.16
C TRP A 355 16.72 -2.07 7.57
N ALA A 356 16.85 -3.38 7.74
CA ALA A 356 17.30 -3.95 9.01
C ALA A 356 18.80 -3.69 9.29
N TYR A 357 19.54 -3.20 8.28
CA TYR A 357 20.96 -2.88 8.38
C TYR A 357 21.20 -1.37 8.29
N PRO A 358 22.23 -0.85 8.97
CA PRO A 358 22.73 0.49 8.68
C PRO A 358 23.12 0.60 7.19
N GLN A 359 22.99 1.79 6.62
CA GLN A 359 23.60 2.07 5.31
C GLN A 359 25.10 1.79 5.39
N GLY A 360 25.63 0.99 4.46
CA GLY A 360 27.02 0.55 4.50
C GLY A 360 27.42 -0.25 3.27
N SER A 361 28.52 -1.00 3.38
CA SER A 361 29.12 -1.76 2.26
C SER A 361 28.33 -3.01 1.84
N TYR A 362 27.27 -3.36 2.57
CA TYR A 362 26.49 -4.56 2.35
C TYR A 362 25.12 -4.25 1.76
N VAL A 363 24.85 -4.80 0.58
CA VAL A 363 23.64 -4.48 -0.19
C VAL A 363 22.96 -5.75 -0.67
N TRP A 364 21.69 -5.92 -0.35
CA TRP A 364 20.85 -6.97 -0.91
C TRP A 364 20.38 -6.59 -2.31
N LYS A 365 20.61 -7.49 -3.28
CA LYS A 365 20.10 -7.38 -4.65
C LYS A 365 19.16 -8.51 -4.99
N VAL A 366 18.19 -8.21 -5.85
CA VAL A 366 17.37 -9.25 -6.49
C VAL A 366 18.23 -9.92 -7.55
N PHE A 367 18.52 -11.20 -7.37
CA PHE A 367 19.25 -12.03 -8.34
C PHE A 367 18.27 -12.78 -9.25
N LYS A 368 17.16 -13.26 -8.69
CA LYS A 368 16.02 -13.78 -9.44
C LYS A 368 14.71 -13.21 -8.91
N PRO A 369 13.72 -12.94 -9.79
CA PRO A 369 13.80 -13.08 -11.26
C PRO A 369 14.75 -12.06 -11.91
N ASP A 370 15.25 -12.38 -13.11
CA ASP A 370 16.17 -11.49 -13.87
C ASP A 370 15.49 -10.16 -14.22
N ASP A 371 14.21 -10.23 -14.54
CA ASP A 371 13.33 -9.08 -14.67
C ASP A 371 12.12 -9.28 -13.73
N PRO A 372 12.02 -8.50 -12.63
CA PRO A 372 10.90 -8.55 -11.71
C PRO A 372 9.56 -8.19 -12.35
N TYR A 373 9.56 -7.58 -13.53
CA TYR A 373 8.36 -7.22 -14.28
C TYR A 373 7.99 -8.25 -15.36
N ALA A 374 8.90 -9.14 -15.77
CA ALA A 374 8.63 -10.12 -16.83
C ALA A 374 8.02 -11.43 -16.33
N THR A 375 8.30 -11.80 -15.08
CA THR A 375 7.72 -13.01 -14.47
C THR A 375 6.50 -12.63 -13.65
N GLY A 376 5.33 -12.94 -14.20
CA GLY A 376 4.06 -12.76 -13.49
C GLY A 376 4.03 -13.56 -12.17
N PRO A 377 3.20 -13.13 -11.20
CA PRO A 377 3.08 -13.84 -9.94
C PRO A 377 2.43 -15.21 -10.13
N TRP A 378 2.73 -16.13 -9.22
CA TRP A 378 1.98 -17.36 -9.05
C TRP A 378 0.59 -17.08 -8.46
N PRO A 379 -0.44 -17.89 -8.77
CA PRO A 379 -1.83 -17.58 -8.42
C PRO A 379 -2.10 -17.40 -6.93
N CYS A 380 -1.43 -18.19 -6.07
CA CYS A 380 -1.63 -18.17 -4.62
C CYS A 380 -0.34 -18.52 -3.87
N GLY A 381 -0.38 -18.36 -2.55
CA GLY A 381 0.75 -18.61 -1.66
C GLY A 381 1.15 -20.08 -1.58
N ASP A 382 0.24 -21.03 -1.76
CA ASP A 382 0.56 -22.47 -1.73
C ASP A 382 1.46 -22.88 -2.92
N VAL A 383 1.17 -22.37 -4.12
CA VAL A 383 1.99 -22.59 -5.32
C VAL A 383 3.40 -22.03 -5.11
N ALA A 384 3.49 -20.79 -4.65
CA ALA A 384 4.78 -20.13 -4.43
C ALA A 384 5.58 -20.80 -3.30
N ARG A 385 4.92 -21.27 -2.23
CA ARG A 385 5.57 -22.02 -1.15
C ARG A 385 6.17 -23.33 -1.64
N ALA A 386 5.46 -24.08 -2.46
CA ALA A 386 5.99 -25.31 -3.02
C ALA A 386 7.19 -25.07 -3.95
N GLY A 387 7.16 -23.97 -4.72
CA GLY A 387 8.32 -23.51 -5.48
C GLY A 387 9.50 -23.16 -4.58
N GLU A 388 9.28 -22.42 -3.49
CA GLU A 388 10.31 -22.11 -2.50
C GLU A 388 10.92 -23.37 -1.86
N ASP A 389 10.08 -24.31 -1.44
CA ASP A 389 10.52 -25.57 -0.83
C ASP A 389 11.38 -26.37 -1.81
N ALA A 390 11.04 -26.37 -3.10
CA ALA A 390 11.85 -26.99 -4.14
C ALA A 390 13.20 -26.27 -4.36
N MET A 391 13.26 -24.93 -4.26
CA MET A 391 14.53 -24.19 -4.29
C MET A 391 15.41 -24.58 -3.09
N LYS A 392 14.82 -24.62 -1.89
CA LYS A 392 15.53 -24.99 -0.64
C LYS A 392 16.06 -26.42 -0.72
N ALA A 393 15.24 -27.37 -1.17
CA ALA A 393 15.65 -28.77 -1.35
C ALA A 393 16.82 -28.88 -2.34
N ARG A 394 16.73 -28.19 -3.49
CA ARG A 394 17.80 -28.22 -4.48
C ARG A 394 19.12 -27.66 -3.97
N LEU A 395 19.09 -26.57 -3.20
CA LEU A 395 20.29 -26.00 -2.58
C LEU A 395 20.95 -26.99 -1.61
N ILE A 396 20.15 -27.71 -0.82
CA ILE A 396 20.65 -28.74 0.10
C ILE A 396 21.30 -29.89 -0.68
N ASP A 397 20.65 -30.37 -1.75
CA ASP A 397 21.17 -31.45 -2.60
C ASP A 397 22.47 -31.07 -3.31
N ASP A 398 22.61 -29.81 -3.72
CA ASP A 398 23.82 -29.28 -4.35
C ASP A 398 24.95 -28.97 -3.33
N GLY A 399 24.72 -29.20 -2.03
CA GLY A 399 25.73 -29.03 -0.97
C GLY A 399 25.90 -27.59 -0.48
N ALA A 400 24.90 -26.72 -0.68
CA ALA A 400 24.93 -25.36 -0.15
C ALA A 400 25.01 -25.35 1.38
N GLU A 401 25.86 -24.49 1.93
CA GLU A 401 26.01 -24.36 3.38
C GLU A 401 24.87 -23.50 3.94
N LYS A 402 24.12 -24.04 4.91
CA LYS A 402 23.04 -23.30 5.58
C LYS A 402 23.60 -22.35 6.63
N LEU A 403 23.33 -21.05 6.48
CA LEU A 403 23.79 -20.00 7.39
C LEU A 403 22.78 -19.64 8.49
N GLY A 404 21.65 -20.34 8.52
CA GLY A 404 20.54 -20.10 9.46
C GLY A 404 19.29 -19.57 8.74
N GLY A 405 18.10 -19.92 9.25
CA GLY A 405 16.83 -19.54 8.63
C GLY A 405 16.75 -19.96 7.15
N GLU A 406 16.59 -18.96 6.27
CA GLU A 406 16.45 -19.11 4.82
C GLU A 406 17.69 -18.60 4.05
N PHE A 407 18.84 -18.53 4.73
CA PHE A 407 20.10 -18.04 4.17
C PHE A 407 21.08 -19.18 3.88
N TYR A 408 21.74 -19.11 2.72
CA TYR A 408 22.66 -20.12 2.22
C TYR A 408 23.93 -19.50 1.66
N LEU A 409 25.06 -20.19 1.78
CA LEU A 409 26.31 -19.90 1.09
C LEU A 409 26.53 -20.96 0.00
N THR A 410 26.53 -20.54 -1.27
CA THR A 410 26.58 -21.47 -2.40
C THR A 410 27.30 -20.88 -3.62
N GLU A 411 27.65 -21.72 -4.58
CA GLU A 411 28.21 -21.30 -5.87
C GLU A 411 27.09 -20.82 -6.81
N GLU A 412 27.45 -19.93 -7.74
CA GLU A 412 26.46 -19.27 -8.62
C GLU A 412 25.63 -20.25 -9.45
N TRP A 413 26.24 -21.33 -9.95
CA TRP A 413 25.53 -22.34 -10.74
C TRP A 413 24.40 -23.03 -9.94
N SER A 414 24.60 -23.24 -8.64
CA SER A 414 23.59 -23.83 -7.76
C SER A 414 22.40 -22.89 -7.55
N ILE A 415 22.63 -21.58 -7.55
CA ILE A 415 21.55 -20.57 -7.52
C ILE A 415 20.62 -20.72 -8.74
N HIS A 416 21.20 -20.92 -9.93
CA HIS A 416 20.42 -21.11 -11.15
C HIS A 416 19.62 -22.42 -11.14
N TYR A 417 20.20 -23.54 -10.68
CA TYR A 417 19.44 -24.79 -10.57
C TYR A 417 18.34 -24.72 -9.52
N ALA A 418 18.60 -24.07 -8.38
CA ALA A 418 17.59 -23.83 -7.38
C ALA A 418 16.40 -23.07 -7.99
N TRP A 419 16.66 -21.95 -8.69
CA TRP A 419 15.63 -21.18 -9.38
C TRP A 419 14.82 -22.02 -10.37
N SER A 420 15.50 -22.78 -11.24
CA SER A 420 14.84 -23.66 -12.22
C SER A 420 13.99 -24.74 -11.55
N ALA A 421 14.45 -25.32 -10.43
CA ALA A 421 13.70 -26.29 -9.66
C ALA A 421 12.42 -25.68 -9.08
N GLY A 422 12.53 -24.50 -8.47
CA GLY A 422 11.38 -23.78 -7.91
C GLY A 422 10.34 -23.39 -8.95
N GLN A 423 10.77 -22.84 -10.09
CA GLN A 423 9.89 -22.48 -11.20
C GLN A 423 9.14 -23.68 -11.77
N ARG A 424 9.82 -24.82 -11.92
CA ARG A 424 9.21 -26.05 -12.44
C ARG A 424 8.12 -26.58 -11.49
N VAL A 425 8.43 -26.72 -10.20
CA VAL A 425 7.48 -27.26 -9.21
C VAL A 425 6.28 -26.34 -9.03
N ALA A 426 6.50 -25.03 -8.97
CA ALA A 426 5.41 -24.06 -8.90
C ALA A 426 4.49 -24.16 -10.13
N ARG A 427 5.05 -24.33 -11.33
CA ARG A 427 4.27 -24.53 -12.55
C ARG A 427 3.46 -25.82 -12.52
N GLU A 428 4.08 -26.94 -12.17
CA GLU A 428 3.39 -28.24 -12.07
C GLU A 428 2.18 -28.20 -11.11
N ILE A 429 2.29 -27.45 -10.01
CA ILE A 429 1.19 -27.30 -9.04
C ILE A 429 0.14 -26.32 -9.55
N ALA A 430 0.54 -25.22 -10.17
CA ALA A 430 -0.39 -24.27 -10.78
C ALA A 430 -1.25 -24.91 -11.89
N ASP A 431 -0.62 -25.76 -12.71
CA ASP A 431 -1.29 -26.48 -13.79
C ASP A 431 -2.34 -27.46 -13.21
N ARG A 432 -1.99 -28.21 -12.16
CA ARG A 432 -2.94 -29.11 -11.46
C ARG A 432 -4.10 -28.41 -10.77
N LEU A 433 -3.95 -27.14 -10.38
CA LEU A 433 -5.03 -26.34 -9.81
C LEU A 433 -5.97 -25.76 -10.88
N SER A 434 -5.54 -25.79 -12.15
CA SER A 434 -6.29 -25.29 -13.30
C SER A 434 -7.08 -26.39 -14.03
N GLU A 435 -6.79 -27.66 -13.72
CA GLU A 435 -7.55 -28.86 -14.13
C GLU A 435 -8.70 -29.15 -13.15
#